data_AF-A0A7C6DVN6-F1
#
_entry.id   AF-A0A7C6DVN6-F1
#
_cell.length_a   1.000
_cell.length_b   1.000
_cell.length_c   1.000
_cell.angle_alpha   90.00
_cell.angle_beta   90.00
_cell.angle_gamma   90.00
#
_symmetry.space_group_name_H-M   'P 1'
#
loop_
_entity.id
_entity.type
_entity.pdbx_description
1 polymer ?
#
loop_
_entity_poly.entity_id
_entity_poly.type
_entity_poly.pdbx_seq_one_letter_code
_entity_poly.pdbx_strand_id
1 'polypeptide(L)'
;MTVEIEKSKWKSFCDDISRKRMDWDVSIQVLDPEMGAQKLTDELPFAGITFEDKHGKAVIEIATDNGAESHQLHIIENPTRLLVSDNENRMNDTLDIEDERGVKTLITFHRPASVLAAYVRGELIAVG
;
A
#
# COMPACT_ATOMS: atom_id res chain seq x y z
N MET A 1 -2.17 -14.25 -12.26
CA MET A 1 -0.70 -14.46 -12.44
C MET A 1 0.02 -13.33 -11.70
N THR A 2 1.30 -13.41 -11.37
CA THR A 2 2.07 -12.23 -10.91
C THR A 2 3.07 -11.81 -11.96
N VAL A 3 3.28 -10.51 -12.11
CA VAL A 3 4.24 -9.91 -13.03
C VAL A 3 5.25 -9.10 -12.23
N GLU A 4 6.53 -9.39 -12.42
CA GLU A 4 7.62 -8.63 -11.80
C GLU A 4 7.89 -7.36 -12.61
N ILE A 5 7.95 -6.22 -11.91
CA ILE A 5 8.23 -4.92 -12.52
C ILE A 5 9.75 -4.72 -12.54
N GLU A 6 10.30 -4.45 -13.72
CA GLU A 6 11.71 -4.12 -13.87
C GLU A 6 12.09 -2.92 -12.99
N LYS A 7 13.22 -3.00 -12.28
CA LYS A 7 13.66 -1.97 -11.32
C LYS A 7 13.72 -0.55 -11.90
N SER A 8 14.11 -0.42 -13.18
CA SER A 8 14.13 0.87 -13.90
C SER A 8 12.76 1.53 -14.05
N LYS A 9 11.67 0.76 -13.91
CA LYS A 9 10.27 1.21 -14.02
C LYS A 9 9.60 1.44 -12.67
N TRP A 10 10.27 1.18 -11.55
CA TRP A 10 9.65 1.27 -10.22
C TRP A 10 9.13 2.66 -9.90
N LYS A 11 9.92 3.70 -10.22
CA LYS A 11 9.51 5.09 -9.97
C LYS A 11 8.21 5.43 -10.70
N SER A 12 8.17 5.23 -12.02
CA SER A 12 6.99 5.53 -12.82
C SER A 12 5.80 4.66 -12.44
N PHE A 13 6.03 3.39 -12.08
CA PHE A 13 4.98 2.50 -11.59
C PHE A 13 4.37 3.00 -10.27
N CYS A 14 5.19 3.37 -9.28
CA CYS A 14 4.73 3.89 -7.99
C CYS A 14 3.97 5.22 -8.17
N ASP A 15 4.47 6.11 -9.02
CA ASP A 15 3.79 7.37 -9.33
C ASP A 15 2.41 7.09 -9.99
N ASP A 16 2.35 6.13 -10.91
CA ASP A 16 1.12 5.72 -11.60
C ASP A 16 0.08 5.11 -10.66
N ILE A 17 0.49 4.18 -9.79
CA ILE A 17 -0.44 3.51 -8.87
C ILE A 17 -0.95 4.49 -7.81
N SER A 18 -0.09 5.40 -7.33
CA SER A 18 -0.48 6.50 -6.44
C SER A 18 -1.63 7.32 -7.01
N ARG A 19 -1.54 7.69 -8.30
CA ARG A 19 -2.61 8.47 -8.95
C ARG A 19 -3.86 7.65 -9.22
N LYS A 20 -3.71 6.38 -9.64
CA LYS A 20 -4.85 5.52 -10.04
C LYS A 20 -5.64 4.96 -8.86
N ARG A 21 -4.99 4.78 -7.72
CA ARG A 21 -5.55 4.13 -6.52
C ARG A 21 -5.67 5.08 -5.32
N MET A 22 -5.49 6.38 -5.53
CA MET A 22 -5.72 7.38 -4.49
C MET A 22 -7.12 7.20 -3.89
N ASP A 23 -7.20 7.27 -2.56
CA ASP A 23 -8.43 7.07 -1.78
C ASP A 23 -9.03 5.67 -1.95
N TRP A 24 -8.28 4.65 -2.38
CA TRP A 24 -8.78 3.27 -2.33
C TRP A 24 -8.56 2.67 -0.94
N ASP A 25 -9.53 1.91 -0.44
CA ASP A 25 -9.34 1.11 0.76
C ASP A 25 -8.29 0.04 0.48
N VAL A 26 -7.23 0.02 1.31
CA VAL A 26 -6.16 -0.98 1.25
C VAL A 26 -6.02 -1.74 2.56
N SER A 27 -5.59 -3.00 2.46
CA SER A 27 -5.02 -3.74 3.58
C SER A 27 -3.54 -3.97 3.33
N ILE A 28 -2.72 -3.79 4.38
CA ILE A 28 -1.27 -3.98 4.32
C ILE A 28 -0.90 -5.12 5.26
N GLN A 29 -0.20 -6.12 4.73
CA GLN A 29 0.34 -7.25 5.49
C GLN A 29 1.85 -7.31 5.32
N VAL A 30 2.55 -7.64 6.39
CA VAL A 30 3.99 -7.93 6.39
C VAL A 30 4.17 -9.41 6.68
N LEU A 31 4.85 -10.11 5.77
CA LEU A 31 5.26 -11.50 5.95
C LEU A 31 6.75 -11.49 6.28
N ASP A 32 7.04 -11.68 7.56
CA ASP A 32 8.40 -11.75 8.06
C ASP A 32 8.81 -13.23 8.21
N PRO A 33 9.97 -13.66 7.69
CA PRO A 33 10.43 -15.05 7.82
C PRO A 33 10.59 -15.53 9.27
N GLU A 34 10.86 -14.63 10.21
CA GLU A 34 11.09 -14.91 11.63
C GLU A 34 9.82 -14.74 12.46
N MET A 35 9.03 -13.70 12.17
CA MET A 35 7.84 -13.34 12.96
C MET A 35 6.51 -13.82 12.37
N GLY A 36 6.52 -14.34 11.14
CA GLY A 36 5.33 -14.76 10.42
C GLY A 36 4.52 -13.58 9.85
N ALA A 37 3.23 -13.83 9.59
CA ALA A 37 2.34 -12.86 8.99
C ALA A 37 1.79 -11.86 10.01
N GLN A 38 1.96 -10.57 9.74
CA GLN A 38 1.46 -9.45 10.54
C GLN A 38 0.56 -8.56 9.70
N LYS A 39 -0.57 -8.12 10.25
CA LYS A 39 -1.45 -7.16 9.59
C LYS A 39 -1.12 -5.77 10.13
N LEU A 40 -0.61 -4.89 9.26
CA LEU A 40 -0.27 -3.51 9.63
C LEU A 40 -1.49 -2.60 9.57
N THR A 41 -2.32 -2.80 8.55
CA THR A 41 -3.46 -1.92 8.25
C THR A 41 -4.61 -2.72 7.66
N ASP A 42 -5.84 -2.33 8.01
CA ASP A 42 -7.05 -2.92 7.45
C ASP A 42 -8.05 -1.87 7.00
N GLU A 43 -8.37 -1.88 5.70
CA GLU A 43 -9.34 -0.99 5.07
C GLU A 43 -9.14 0.49 5.44
N LEU A 44 -7.91 0.98 5.27
CA LEU A 44 -7.62 2.41 5.33
C LEU A 44 -7.46 2.98 3.92
N PRO A 45 -7.92 4.23 3.68
CA PRO A 45 -7.68 4.93 2.42
C PRO A 45 -6.19 5.03 2.09
N PHE A 46 -5.83 4.69 0.87
CA PHE A 46 -4.49 4.80 0.34
C PHE A 46 -4.17 6.25 -0.05
N ALA A 47 -3.12 6.81 0.55
CA ALA A 47 -2.66 8.17 0.32
C ALA A 47 -1.46 8.23 -0.66
N GLY A 48 -0.81 7.09 -0.95
CA GLY A 48 0.21 7.00 -1.98
C GLY A 48 1.32 6.00 -1.68
N ILE A 49 2.15 5.77 -2.69
CA ILE A 49 3.40 5.01 -2.61
C ILE A 49 4.47 5.73 -3.42
N THR A 50 5.66 5.86 -2.83
CA THR A 50 6.80 6.50 -3.48
C THR A 50 7.96 5.52 -3.57
N PHE A 51 8.80 5.71 -4.59
CA PHE A 51 10.08 5.04 -4.70
C PHE A 51 11.17 6.07 -4.91
N GLU A 52 12.19 6.01 -4.07
CA GLU A 52 13.42 6.78 -4.20
C GLU A 52 14.64 5.85 -4.18
N ASP A 53 15.59 6.12 -5.06
CA ASP A 53 16.92 5.50 -5.01
C ASP A 53 17.95 6.64 -5.03
N LYS A 54 18.56 6.88 -3.87
CA LYS A 54 19.58 7.92 -3.69
C LYS A 54 20.83 7.29 -3.10
N HIS A 55 21.94 7.42 -3.82
CA HIS A 55 23.28 7.06 -3.33
C HIS A 55 23.36 5.59 -2.87
N GLY A 56 22.67 4.68 -3.57
CA GLY A 56 22.66 3.25 -3.24
C GLY A 56 21.74 2.88 -2.07
N LYS A 57 20.90 3.81 -1.61
CA LYS A 57 19.82 3.54 -0.66
C LYS A 57 18.48 3.66 -1.39
N ALA A 58 17.89 2.51 -1.67
CA ALA A 58 16.57 2.41 -2.24
C ALA A 58 15.54 2.36 -1.10
N VAL A 59 14.46 3.13 -1.22
CA VAL A 59 13.38 3.18 -0.22
C VAL A 59 12.04 3.21 -0.96
N ILE A 60 11.09 2.42 -0.46
CA ILE A 60 9.67 2.55 -0.79
C ILE A 60 8.93 3.03 0.46
N GLU A 61 8.14 4.09 0.32
CA GLU A 61 7.28 4.59 1.39
C GLU A 61 5.82 4.43 0.97
N ILE A 62 5.00 3.93 1.89
CA ILE A 62 3.57 3.70 1.69
C ILE A 62 2.83 4.53 2.72
N ALA A 63 1.89 5.36 2.26
CA ALA A 63 1.06 6.21 3.10
C ALA A 63 -0.40 5.75 3.03
N THR A 64 -1.04 5.65 4.20
CA THR A 64 -2.49 5.47 4.34
C THR A 64 -3.07 6.52 5.27
N ASP A 65 -4.27 7.00 4.96
CA ASP A 65 -5.01 7.94 5.81
C ASP A 65 -5.87 7.16 6.82
N ASN A 66 -5.91 7.61 8.07
CA ASN A 66 -6.75 7.04 9.12
C ASN A 66 -7.98 7.90 9.49
N GLY A 67 -8.22 8.98 8.76
CA GLY A 67 -9.35 9.89 8.96
C GLY A 67 -9.18 10.89 10.12
N ALA A 68 -8.08 10.84 10.86
CA ALA A 68 -7.80 11.73 11.99
C ALA A 68 -6.45 12.44 11.79
N GLU A 69 -6.36 13.31 10.78
CA GLU A 69 -5.22 14.19 10.44
C GLU A 69 -3.83 13.52 10.38
N SER A 70 -3.76 12.19 10.38
CA SER A 70 -2.52 11.43 10.54
C SER A 70 -2.41 10.38 9.46
N HIS A 71 -1.32 10.48 8.69
CA HIS A 71 -0.94 9.45 7.74
C HIS A 71 -0.13 8.38 8.48
N GLN A 72 -0.57 7.13 8.40
CA GLN A 72 0.29 6.01 8.76
C GLN A 72 1.29 5.80 7.61
N LEU A 73 2.58 5.85 7.96
CA LEU A 73 3.68 5.59 7.04
C LEU A 73 4.27 4.21 7.31
N HIS A 74 4.40 3.40 6.26
CA HIS A 74 5.16 2.16 6.25
C HIS A 74 6.33 2.29 5.29
N ILE A 75 7.54 2.02 5.77
CA ILE A 75 8.79 2.24 5.04
C ILE A 75 9.46 0.90 4.80
N ILE A 76 9.85 0.64 3.56
CA ILE A 76 10.57 -0.56 3.12
C ILE A 76 11.95 -0.10 2.65
N GLU A 77 12.98 -0.49 3.41
CA GLU A 77 14.38 -0.18 3.08
C GLU A 77 14.97 -1.25 2.16
N ASN A 78 15.79 -0.82 1.20
CA ASN A 78 16.48 -1.67 0.23
C ASN A 78 15.57 -2.73 -0.44
N PRO A 79 14.44 -2.32 -1.05
CA PRO A 79 13.57 -3.24 -1.78
C PRO A 79 14.32 -3.89 -2.94
N THR A 80 14.17 -5.21 -3.06
CA THR A 80 14.83 -6.05 -4.06
C THR A 80 13.88 -6.49 -5.17
N ARG A 81 12.59 -6.65 -4.86
CA ARG A 81 11.57 -7.09 -5.84
C ARG A 81 10.26 -6.35 -5.66
N LEU A 82 9.58 -6.12 -6.78
CA LEU A 82 8.24 -5.53 -6.81
C LEU A 82 7.41 -6.28 -7.86
N LEU A 83 6.36 -6.95 -7.39
CA LEU A 83 5.45 -7.73 -8.21
C LEU A 83 4.03 -7.17 -8.10
N VAL A 84 3.27 -7.31 -9.16
CA VAL A 84 1.84 -6.99 -9.19
C VAL A 84 1.05 -8.22 -9.61
N SER A 85 -0.09 -8.47 -8.95
CA SER A 85 -1.03 -9.47 -9.42
C SER A 85 -1.70 -9.00 -10.71
N ASP A 86 -1.51 -9.75 -11.79
CA ASP A 86 -2.27 -9.63 -13.02
C ASP A 86 -3.57 -10.42 -12.85
N ASN A 87 -4.60 -9.73 -12.36
CA ASN A 87 -5.99 -10.20 -12.31
C ASN A 87 -6.77 -9.48 -13.41
N GLU A 88 -7.35 -10.25 -14.34
CA GLU A 88 -8.12 -9.73 -15.49
C GLU A 88 -9.26 -8.77 -15.07
N ASN A 89 -9.71 -8.85 -13.82
CA ASN A 89 -10.83 -8.05 -13.30
C ASN A 89 -10.44 -6.74 -12.60
N ARG A 90 -9.13 -6.41 -12.45
CA ARG A 90 -8.53 -5.13 -11.93
C ARG A 90 -9.12 -4.49 -10.65
N MET A 91 -10.12 -5.09 -10.01
CA MET A 91 -10.77 -4.58 -8.80
C MET A 91 -9.95 -4.90 -7.56
N ASN A 92 -9.32 -6.08 -7.52
CA ASN A 92 -8.48 -6.53 -6.41
C ASN A 92 -7.08 -6.86 -6.92
N ASP A 93 -6.24 -5.84 -7.00
CA ASP A 93 -4.81 -6.00 -7.33
C ASP A 93 -4.02 -6.01 -6.02
N THR A 94 -3.01 -6.88 -5.96
CA THR A 94 -2.04 -6.96 -4.86
C THR A 94 -0.65 -6.57 -5.38
N LEU A 95 0.02 -5.68 -4.64
CA LEU A 95 1.45 -5.46 -4.76
C LEU A 95 2.18 -6.35 -3.77
N ASP A 96 3.21 -7.06 -4.22
CA ASP A 96 4.15 -7.83 -3.41
C ASP A 96 5.52 -7.18 -3.52
N ILE A 97 6.02 -6.64 -2.41
CA ILE A 97 7.30 -5.94 -2.32
C ILE A 97 8.20 -6.70 -1.36
N GLU A 98 9.36 -7.13 -1.82
CA GLU A 98 10.32 -7.91 -1.04
C GLU A 98 11.55 -7.05 -0.76
N ASP A 99 12.00 -7.01 0.49
CA ASP A 99 13.24 -6.32 0.90
C ASP A 99 14.48 -7.23 0.81
N GLU A 100 15.66 -6.70 1.15
CA GLU A 100 16.91 -7.47 1.12
C GLU A 100 16.99 -8.57 2.18
N ARG A 101 16.13 -8.51 3.20
CA ARG A 101 16.03 -9.51 4.28
C ARG A 101 15.03 -10.61 3.94
N GLY A 102 14.33 -10.51 2.81
CA GLY A 102 13.27 -11.44 2.40
C GLY A 102 11.93 -11.17 3.09
N VAL A 103 11.77 -10.03 3.78
CA VAL A 103 10.49 -9.61 4.34
C VAL A 103 9.62 -9.11 3.19
N LYS A 104 8.38 -9.58 3.16
CA LYS A 104 7.42 -9.18 2.12
C LYS A 104 6.37 -8.24 2.67
N THR A 105 6.13 -7.14 1.98
CA THR A 105 4.96 -6.30 2.20
C THR A 105 3.94 -6.56 1.09
N LEU A 106 2.75 -7.02 1.47
CA LEU A 106 1.61 -7.21 0.59
C LEU A 106 0.63 -6.05 0.76
N ILE A 107 0.35 -5.34 -0.32
CA ILE A 107 -0.64 -4.25 -0.36
C ILE A 107 -1.79 -4.72 -1.25
N THR A 108 -2.98 -4.92 -0.67
CA THR A 108 -4.17 -5.32 -1.43
C THR A 108 -5.13 -4.14 -1.54
N PHE A 109 -5.43 -3.74 -2.76
CA PHE A 109 -6.43 -2.72 -3.08
C PHE A 109 -7.80 -3.38 -3.20
N HIS A 110 -8.82 -2.86 -2.50
CA HIS A 110 -10.14 -3.50 -2.47
C HIS A 110 -11.19 -2.75 -3.30
N ARG A 111 -11.33 -1.45 -3.04
CA ARG A 111 -12.35 -0.61 -3.66
C ARG A 111 -12.01 0.87 -3.48
N PRO A 112 -12.55 1.77 -4.32
CA PRO A 112 -12.55 3.19 -3.98
C PRO A 112 -13.21 3.39 -2.61
N ALA A 113 -12.58 4.15 -1.72
CA ALA A 113 -13.15 4.48 -0.43
C ALA A 113 -14.51 5.12 -0.66
N SER A 114 -15.52 4.59 0.02
CA SER A 114 -16.85 5.18 -0.02
C SER A 114 -16.84 6.41 0.87
N VAL A 115 -17.15 7.59 0.32
CA VAL A 115 -17.25 8.87 1.07
C VAL A 115 -18.13 8.75 2.33
N LEU A 116 -19.09 7.82 2.34
CA LEU A 116 -19.96 7.54 3.49
C LEU A 116 -19.24 6.90 4.70
N ALA A 117 -18.15 6.16 4.51
CA ALA A 117 -17.45 5.49 5.62
C ALA A 117 -16.63 6.48 6.47
N ALA A 118 -16.11 7.56 5.85
CA ALA A 118 -15.44 8.65 6.56
C ALA A 118 -16.41 9.39 7.49
N TYR A 119 -17.70 9.49 7.12
CA TYR A 119 -18.72 10.16 7.94
C TYR A 119 -19.20 9.33 9.15
N VAL A 120 -19.04 8.00 9.14
CA VAL A 120 -19.50 7.15 10.24
C VAL A 120 -18.43 6.97 11.33
N ARG A 121 -17.15 7.20 11.01
CA ARG A 121 -16.05 7.11 12.01
C ARG A 121 -15.78 8.43 12.75
N GLY A 122 -16.35 9.55 12.31
CA GLY A 122 -16.37 10.81 13.03
C GLY A 122 -17.81 11.24 13.31
N GLU A 123 -18.21 11.21 14.58
CA GLU A 123 -19.48 11.71 15.11
C GLU A 123 -20.76 10.91 14.80
N LEU A 124 -21.09 9.98 15.71
CA LEU A 124 -22.47 9.70 16.04
C LEU A 124 -22.97 10.75 17.05
N ILE A 125 -23.24 11.99 16.62
CA ILE A 125 -24.14 12.86 17.41
C ILE A 125 -25.56 12.46 17.04
N ALA A 126 -26.07 11.49 17.79
CA ALA A 126 -27.51 11.29 17.89
C ALA A 126 -28.10 12.55 18.53
N VAL A 127 -28.75 13.36 17.71
CA VAL A 127 -29.72 14.36 18.16
C VAL A 127 -30.89 13.64 18.83
N GLY A 128 -31.10 13.94 20.11
CA GLY A 128 -32.22 13.50 20.93
C GLY A 128 -32.41 14.43 22.12
#